data_AF-I0H9Y2-F1
#
_entry.id   AF-I0H9Y2-F1
#
_cell.length_a   1.000
_cell.length_b   1.000
_cell.length_c   1.000
_cell.angle_alpha   90.00
_cell.angle_beta   90.00
_cell.angle_gamma   90.00
#
_symmetry.space_group_name_H-M   'P 1'
#
loop_
_entity.id
_entity.type
_entity.pdbx_description
1 polymer ?
#
loop_
_entity_poly.entity_id
_entity_poly.type
_entity_poly.pdbx_seq_one_letter_code
_entity_poly.pdbx_strand_id
1 'polypeptide(L)'
;MYRQGDVLMIPVEKEQVPACAPVPRDRRGRMILARGEATGHAHVVGGPGLALVADLDDPERMFIDVPTHGRVTHEEHGPISLPAGHYRVVRQREYVPGAFRPVAD
;
A
#
# COMPACT_ATOMS: atom_id res chain seq x y z
N MET A 1 -9.06 -9.75 2.06
CA MET A 1 -8.56 -8.37 1.97
C MET A 1 -8.18 -7.87 3.35
N TYR A 2 -7.19 -7.00 3.46
CA TYR A 2 -6.64 -6.52 4.73
C TYR A 2 -6.56 -5.00 4.70
N ARG A 3 -7.05 -4.30 5.72
CA ARG A 3 -7.11 -2.83 5.74
C ARG A 3 -6.42 -2.28 6.98
N GLN A 4 -5.54 -1.29 6.80
CA GLN A 4 -4.95 -0.51 7.86
C GLN A 4 -5.06 0.97 7.49
N GLY A 5 -5.88 1.74 8.21
CA GLY A 5 -6.11 3.15 7.90
C GLY A 5 -6.61 3.35 6.46
N ASP A 6 -5.85 4.13 5.69
CA ASP A 6 -6.06 4.46 4.28
C ASP A 6 -5.42 3.45 3.32
N VAL A 7 -4.77 2.39 3.81
CA VAL A 7 -4.17 1.35 2.95
C VAL A 7 -4.99 0.07 2.99
N LEU A 8 -5.34 -0.42 1.80
CA LEU A 8 -5.99 -1.71 1.57
C LEU A 8 -5.06 -2.64 0.78
N MET A 9 -4.79 -3.83 1.33
CA MET A 9 -4.10 -4.93 0.65
C MET A 9 -5.13 -5.94 0.15
N ILE A 10 -5.25 -6.05 -1.17
CA ILE A 10 -6.19 -6.95 -1.84
C ILE A 10 -5.39 -8.16 -2.35
N PRO A 11 -5.69 -9.39 -1.89
CA PRO A 11 -5.09 -10.59 -2.45
C PRO A 11 -5.37 -10.67 -3.96
N VAL A 12 -4.35 -11.03 -4.73
CA VAL A 12 -4.45 -11.25 -6.17
C VAL A 12 -3.72 -12.54 -6.52
N GLU A 13 -4.13 -13.16 -7.62
CA GLU A 13 -3.38 -14.27 -8.21
C GLU A 13 -2.07 -13.76 -8.82
N LYS A 14 -1.07 -14.63 -8.92
CA LYS A 14 0.26 -14.28 -9.45
C LYS A 14 0.17 -13.75 -10.89
N GLU A 15 -0.71 -14.33 -11.69
CA GLU A 15 -0.94 -13.97 -13.10
C GLU A 15 -1.54 -12.56 -13.26
N GLN A 16 -2.08 -11.99 -12.18
CA GLN A 16 -2.63 -10.63 -12.16
C GLN A 16 -1.58 -9.56 -11.77
N VAL A 17 -0.37 -9.99 -11.39
CA VAL A 17 0.76 -9.10 -11.11
C VAL A 17 1.46 -8.79 -12.44
N PRO A 18 1.49 -7.52 -12.89
CA PRO A 18 2.13 -7.14 -14.14
C PRO A 18 3.66 -7.22 -14.04
N ALA A 19 4.35 -6.87 -15.12
CA ALA A 19 5.78 -6.67 -15.05
C ALA A 19 6.08 -5.49 -14.10
N CYS A 20 6.90 -5.73 -13.09
CA CYS A 20 7.14 -4.77 -12.02
C CYS A 20 8.63 -4.54 -11.78
N ALA A 21 8.96 -3.38 -11.21
CA ALA A 21 10.28 -3.07 -10.66
C ALA A 21 10.24 -2.96 -9.12
N PRO A 22 11.35 -3.23 -8.41
CA PRO A 22 11.42 -3.02 -6.97
C PRO A 22 11.16 -1.56 -6.58
N VAL A 23 10.32 -1.35 -5.57
CA VAL A 23 10.13 -0.02 -4.96
C VAL A 23 11.32 0.28 -4.05
N PRO A 24 11.98 1.44 -4.20
CA PRO A 24 13.07 1.85 -3.32
C PRO A 24 12.63 1.90 -1.86
N ARG A 25 13.49 1.39 -0.98
CA ARG A 25 13.31 1.54 0.47
C ARG A 25 13.54 2.99 0.87
N ASP A 26 12.91 3.43 1.95
CA ASP A 26 13.19 4.75 2.52
C ASP A 26 14.61 4.82 3.11
N ARG A 27 15.01 6.01 3.59
CA ARG A 27 16.34 6.23 4.21
C ARG A 27 16.61 5.35 5.44
N ARG A 28 15.58 4.72 6.01
CA ARG A 28 15.66 3.79 7.15
C ARG A 28 15.56 2.32 6.71
N GLY A 29 15.59 2.04 5.41
CA GLY A 29 15.48 0.68 4.86
C GLY A 29 14.07 0.10 4.88
N ARG A 30 13.04 0.92 5.12
CA ARG A 30 11.64 0.47 5.24
C ARG A 30 10.95 0.43 3.87
N MET A 31 10.06 -0.53 3.67
CA MET A 31 9.19 -0.61 2.49
C MET A 31 7.87 0.10 2.80
N ILE A 32 7.69 1.28 2.21
CA ILE A 32 6.58 2.19 2.53
C ILE A 32 5.43 1.98 1.54
N LEU A 33 4.27 1.56 2.04
CA LEU A 33 3.03 1.45 1.26
C LEU A 33 2.36 2.81 1.07
N ALA A 34 2.31 3.61 2.13
CA ALA A 34 1.79 4.98 2.14
C ALA A 34 2.41 5.76 3.29
N ARG A 35 2.41 7.09 3.19
CA ARG A 35 2.77 8.00 4.28
C ARG A 35 1.48 8.61 4.81
N GLY A 36 1.31 8.65 6.13
CA GLY A 36 0.18 9.34 6.75
C GLY A 36 0.22 10.84 6.45
N GLU A 37 -0.95 11.44 6.21
CA GLU A 37 -1.08 12.76 5.59
C GLU A 37 -0.53 13.93 6.44
N ALA A 38 -0.42 13.80 7.76
CA ALA A 38 -0.13 14.93 8.66
C ALA A 38 1.09 14.77 9.61
N THR A 39 1.51 13.55 9.95
CA THR A 39 2.38 13.30 11.12
C THR A 39 3.74 12.70 10.79
N GLY A 40 3.98 12.30 9.54
CA GLY A 40 5.19 11.58 9.14
C GLY A 40 5.18 10.08 9.47
N HIS A 41 4.05 9.57 9.97
CA HIS A 41 3.77 8.14 10.12
C HIS A 41 3.72 7.44 8.76
N ALA A 42 3.91 6.13 8.74
CA ALA A 42 3.95 5.38 7.49
C ALA A 42 3.42 3.96 7.63
N HIS A 43 2.62 3.55 6.66
CA HIS A 43 2.26 2.16 6.49
C HIS A 43 3.46 1.42 5.94
N VAL A 44 4.05 0.56 6.77
CA VAL A 44 5.27 -0.18 6.44
C VAL A 44 4.94 -1.66 6.34
N VAL A 45 5.40 -2.30 5.26
CA VAL A 45 5.37 -3.76 5.15
C VAL A 45 6.75 -4.34 5.41
N GLY A 46 6.80 -5.50 6.07
CA GLY A 46 8.04 -6.24 6.29
C GLY A 46 7.80 -7.73 6.51
N GLY A 47 8.81 -8.54 6.20
CA GLY A 47 8.79 -9.99 6.34
C GLY A 47 10.01 -10.63 5.67
N PRO A 48 10.36 -11.88 6.01
CA PRO A 48 11.47 -12.59 5.38
C PRO A 48 11.24 -12.76 3.88
N GLY A 49 12.16 -12.26 3.05
CA GLY A 49 12.09 -12.37 1.59
C GLY A 49 10.99 -11.55 0.92
N LEU A 50 10.25 -10.72 1.67
CA LEU A 50 9.16 -9.92 1.14
C LEU A 50 9.68 -8.84 0.19
N ALA A 51 9.00 -8.69 -0.95
CA ALA A 51 9.29 -7.63 -1.92
C ALA A 51 8.09 -6.68 -2.07
N LEU A 52 8.40 -5.39 -2.11
CA LEU A 52 7.48 -4.35 -2.56
C LEU A 52 7.90 -3.94 -3.97
N VAL A 53 6.98 -4.06 -4.92
CA VAL A 53 7.23 -3.80 -6.34
C VAL A 53 6.14 -2.89 -6.90
N ALA A 54 6.45 -2.13 -7.94
CA ALA A 54 5.51 -1.27 -8.65
C ALA A 54 5.41 -1.69 -10.12
N ASP A 55 4.21 -1.57 -10.68
CA ASP A 55 3.95 -1.77 -12.10
C ASP A 55 4.89 -0.88 -12.93
N LEU A 56 5.50 -1.45 -13.98
CA LEU A 56 6.36 -0.70 -14.90
C LEU A 56 5.58 0.36 -15.70
N ASP A 57 4.29 0.12 -15.96
CA ASP A 57 3.44 1.02 -16.73
C ASP A 57 2.73 2.06 -15.84
N ASP A 58 2.57 1.78 -14.53
CA ASP A 58 1.95 2.68 -13.54
C ASP A 58 2.63 2.59 -12.16
N PRO A 59 3.67 3.40 -11.89
CA PRO A 59 4.44 3.31 -10.64
C PRO A 59 3.63 3.56 -9.35
N GLU A 60 2.44 4.16 -9.43
CA GLU A 60 1.55 4.31 -8.26
C GLU A 60 0.81 3.00 -7.92
N ARG A 61 0.74 2.06 -8.87
CA ARG A 61 0.16 0.74 -8.68
C ARG A 61 1.20 -0.23 -8.12
N MET A 62 1.21 -0.33 -6.79
CA MET A 62 2.13 -1.21 -6.07
C MET A 62 1.54 -2.59 -5.75
N PHE A 63 2.45 -3.56 -5.64
CA PHE A 63 2.17 -4.94 -5.25
C PHE A 63 3.17 -5.43 -4.20
N ILE A 64 2.71 -6.37 -3.37
CA ILE A 64 3.50 -7.03 -2.34
C ILE A 64 3.63 -8.50 -2.71
N ASP A 65 4.85 -9.02 -2.76
CA ASP A 65 5.13 -10.46 -2.85
C ASP A 65 5.55 -10.98 -1.47
N VAL A 66 4.73 -11.87 -0.91
CA VAL A 66 4.92 -12.44 0.43
C VAL A 66 5.25 -13.93 0.27
N PRO A 67 6.52 -14.36 0.31
CA PRO A 67 6.87 -15.76 0.07
C PRO A 67 6.49 -16.70 1.22
N THR A 68 6.44 -16.20 2.46
CA THR A 68 6.12 -17.03 3.64
C THR A 68 5.09 -16.35 4.53
N HIS A 69 5.44 -15.19 5.09
CA HIS A 69 4.57 -14.35 5.88
C HIS A 69 5.15 -12.93 5.92
N GLY A 70 4.29 -11.97 6.20
CA GLY A 70 4.65 -10.58 6.37
C GLY A 70 3.78 -9.91 7.43
N ARG A 71 4.07 -8.64 7.66
CA ARG A 71 3.30 -7.79 8.56
C ARG A 71 3.26 -6.38 8.02
N VAL A 72 2.09 -5.76 8.12
CA VAL A 72 1.93 -4.32 7.93
C VAL A 72 1.82 -3.64 9.29
N THR A 73 2.61 -2.61 9.51
CA THR A 73 2.63 -1.81 10.74
C THR A 73 2.43 -0.34 10.43
N HIS A 74 1.79 0.36 11.34
CA HIS A 74 1.62 1.80 11.33
C HIS A 74 1.70 2.28 12.78
N GLU A 75 2.13 3.52 13.00
CA GLU A 75 2.31 4.08 14.33
C GLU A 75 0.97 4.21 15.10
N GLU A 76 -0.15 4.39 14.40
CA GLU A 76 -1.49 4.58 15.01
C GLU A 76 -2.37 3.33 15.00
N HIS A 77 -1.95 2.26 14.33
CA HIS A 77 -2.79 1.08 14.13
C HIS A 77 -2.09 -0.19 14.56
N GLY A 78 -2.89 -1.15 15.04
CA GLY A 78 -2.41 -2.48 15.35
C GLY A 78 -1.78 -3.16 14.11
N PRO A 79 -0.75 -3.98 14.31
CA PRO A 79 -0.11 -4.71 13.22
C PRO A 79 -1.08 -5.68 12.55
N ILE A 80 -0.98 -5.82 11.23
CA ILE A 80 -1.73 -6.79 10.44
C ILE A 80 -0.80 -7.85 9.90
N SER A 81 -1.06 -9.11 10.23
CA SER A 81 -0.35 -10.26 9.64
C SER A 81 -0.80 -10.48 8.20
N LEU A 82 0.15 -10.65 7.29
CA LEU A 82 -0.07 -11.04 5.90
C LEU A 82 0.41 -12.48 5.68
N PRO A 83 -0.47 -13.43 5.36
CA PRO A 83 -0.06 -14.76 4.88
C PRO A 83 0.71 -14.70 3.56
N ALA A 84 1.36 -15.80 3.19
CA ALA A 84 1.98 -15.96 1.88
C ALA A 84 0.98 -15.65 0.74
N GLY A 85 1.49 -15.03 -0.33
CA GLY A 85 0.71 -14.68 -1.51
C GLY A 85 1.09 -13.31 -2.09
N HIS A 86 0.32 -12.88 -3.09
CA HIS A 86 0.50 -11.60 -3.76
C HIS A 86 -0.64 -10.65 -3.39
N TYR A 87 -0.31 -9.37 -3.22
CA TYR A 87 -1.29 -8.37 -2.82
C TYR A 87 -1.16 -7.11 -3.66
N ARG A 88 -2.27 -6.60 -4.19
CA ARG A 88 -2.35 -5.24 -4.71
C ARG A 88 -2.53 -4.26 -3.55
N VAL A 89 -1.73 -3.19 -3.56
CA VAL A 89 -1.86 -2.08 -2.62
C VAL A 89 -2.82 -1.05 -3.22
N VAL A 90 -3.84 -0.67 -2.46
CA VAL A 90 -4.78 0.40 -2.83
C VAL A 90 -4.76 1.44 -1.72
N ARG A 91 -4.36 2.66 -2.06
CA ARG A 91 -4.53 3.83 -1.20
C ARG A 91 -5.95 4.33 -1.33
N GLN A 92 -6.66 4.41 -0.22
CA GLN A 92 -7.99 4.96 -0.12
C GLN A 92 -7.86 6.47 0.01
N ARG A 93 -8.25 7.20 -1.05
CA ARG A 93 -8.41 8.65 -0.95
C ARG A 93 -9.75 8.95 -0.30
N GLU A 94 -9.78 9.93 0.59
CA GLU A 94 -11.04 10.46 1.09
C GLU A 94 -11.84 11.05 -0.09
N TYR A 95 -13.07 10.60 -0.26
CA TYR A 95 -14.01 11.23 -1.17
C TYR A 95 -14.55 12.47 -0.47
N VAL A 96 -14.21 13.67 -0.99
CA VAL A 96 -14.83 14.92 -0.56
C VAL A 96 -15.92 15.29 -1.57
N PRO A 97 -17.21 14.98 -1.33
CA PRO A 97 -18.29 15.56 -2.10
C PRO A 97 -18.49 17.02 -1.67
N GLY A 98 -18.24 18.00 -2.54
CA GLY A 98 -18.51 19.39 -2.15
C GLY A 98 -18.01 20.56 -3.00
N ALA A 99 -17.45 20.38 -4.20
CA ALA A 99 -17.17 21.53 -5.08
C ALA A 99 -18.42 21.96 -5.87
N PHE A 100 -19.50 22.33 -5.18
CA PHE A 100 -20.62 23.02 -5.83
C PHE A 100 -20.18 24.45 -6.13
N ARG A 101 -20.10 24.79 -7.43
CA ARG A 101 -19.98 26.17 -7.91
C ARG A 101 -21.19 26.97 -7.39
N PRO A 102 -21.02 28.25 -7.01
CA PRO A 102 -22.17 29.09 -6.73
C PRO A 102 -23.04 29.18 -8.00
N VAL A 103 -24.34 28.89 -7.86
CA VAL A 103 -25.33 29.25 -8.86
C VAL A 103 -25.42 30.77 -8.83
N ALA A 104 -25.10 31.42 -9.95
CA ALA A 104 -25.47 32.80 -10.16
C ALA A 104 -26.98 32.83 -10.36
N ASP A 105 -27.67 33.62 -9.53
CA ASP A 105 -29.05 34.07 -9.80
C ASP A 105 -29.09 34.87 -11.11
#